data_AF-X0SIW0-F1
#
_entry.id   AF-X0SIW0-F1
#
_cell.length_a   1.000
_cell.length_b   1.000
_cell.length_c   1.000
_cell.angle_alpha   90.00
_cell.angle_beta   90.00
_cell.angle_gamma   90.00
#
_symmetry.space_group_name_H-M   'P 1'
#
loop_
_entity.id
_entity.type
_entity.pdbx_description
1 polymer ?
#
loop_
_entity_poly.entity_id
_entity_poly.type
_entity_poly.pdbx_seq_one_letter_code
_entity_poly.pdbx_strand_id
1 'polypeptide(L)' 'MKLKYDYCKISPDRDKYVVEYGHSTYKGYILSSPIKVSDRTFSTEKKAVRFAKKIVPGECIMKEEK' A
#
# COMPACT_ATOMS: atom_id res chain seq x y z
N MET A 1 17.60 -4.37 0.81
CA MET A 1 16.69 -3.23 1.03
C MET A 1 15.67 -3.67 2.07
N LYS A 2 15.70 -3.15 3.31
CA LYS A 2 14.70 -3.51 4.33
C LYS A 2 13.37 -2.89 3.88
N LEU A 3 12.48 -3.72 3.34
CA LEU A 3 11.13 -3.30 3.02
C LEU A 3 10.45 -2.96 4.35
N LYS A 4 10.02 -1.70 4.45
CA LYS A 4 9.61 -1.10 5.72
C LYS A 4 8.19 -1.53 6.12
N TYR A 5 7.42 -2.04 5.16
CA TYR A 5 6.00 -2.33 5.28
C TYR A 5 5.70 -3.65 4.53
N ASP A 6 4.70 -4.39 5.00
CA ASP A 6 4.19 -5.65 4.44
C ASP A 6 2.70 -5.55 4.07
N TYR A 7 2.15 -4.33 4.10
CA TYR A 7 0.83 -3.99 3.58
C TYR A 7 0.91 -2.74 2.70
N CYS A 8 0.34 -2.83 1.51
CA CYS A 8 0.11 -1.68 0.63
C CYS A 8 -1.18 -1.88 -0.17
N LYS A 9 -2.07 -0.88 -0.15
CA LYS A 9 -3.29 -0.85 -0.93
C LYS A 9 -3.33 0.38 -1.80
N ILE A 10 -3.62 0.21 -3.08
CA ILE A 10 -3.87 1.28 -4.03
C ILE A 10 -5.36 1.29 -4.34
N SER A 11 -6.04 2.38 -4.00
CA SER A 11 -7.45 2.57 -4.30
C SER A 11 -7.66 3.85 -5.13
N PRO A 12 -8.55 3.82 -6.15
CA PRO A 12 -8.99 5.04 -6.81
C PRO A 12 -9.89 5.85 -5.88
N ASP A 13 -9.63 7.15 -5.76
CA ASP A 13 -10.46 8.11 -5.01
C ASP A 13 -10.77 9.31 -5.90
N ARG A 14 -11.99 9.34 -6.44
CA ARG A 14 -12.48 10.34 -7.41
C ARG A 14 -11.52 10.48 -8.62
N ASP A 15 -10.69 11.52 -8.62
CA ASP A 15 -9.72 11.86 -9.67
C ASP A 15 -8.25 11.57 -9.27
N LYS A 16 -8.06 10.87 -8.15
CA LYS A 16 -6.76 10.58 -7.55
C LYS A 16 -6.64 9.09 -7.23
N TYR A 17 -5.42 8.70 -6.88
CA TYR A 17 -5.07 7.37 -6.41
C TYR A 17 -4.49 7.49 -5.02
N VAL A 18 -5.09 6.82 -4.05
CA VAL A 18 -4.61 6.76 -2.67
C VAL A 18 -3.77 5.50 -2.52
N VAL A 19 -2.57 5.66 -1.98
CA VAL A 19 -1.70 4.55 -1.59
C VAL A 19 -1.67 4.49 -0.07
N GLU A 20 -2.35 3.51 0.50
CA GLU A 20 -2.32 3.21 1.92
C GLU A 20 -1.24 2.17 2.20
N TYR A 21 -0.44 2.36 3.24
CA TYR A 21 0.61 1.42 3.59
C TYR A 21 0.79 1.27 5.09
N GLY A 22 1.30 0.13 5.50
CA GLY A 22 1.49 -0.17 6.92
C GLY A 22 1.87 -1.61 7.18
N HIS A 23 1.31 -2.19 8.24
CA HIS A 23 1.67 -3.52 8.70
C HIS A 23 0.52 -4.51 8.67
N SER A 24 0.68 -5.62 7.95
CA SER A 24 -0.24 -6.77 7.97
C SER A 24 0.20 -7.84 8.96
N THR A 25 1.47 -7.84 9.39
CA THR A 25 1.97 -8.73 10.43
C THR A 25 2.50 -7.98 11.66
N TYR A 26 2.32 -8.58 12.83
CA TYR A 26 2.90 -8.11 14.07
C TYR A 26 3.39 -9.29 14.91
N LYS A 27 4.66 -9.29 15.30
CA LYS A 27 5.31 -10.38 16.06
C LYS A 27 5.10 -11.78 15.45
N GLY A 28 5.06 -11.89 14.12
CA GLY A 28 4.87 -13.16 13.41
C GLY A 28 3.41 -13.60 13.23
N TYR A 29 2.44 -12.82 13.73
CA TYR A 29 1.02 -13.07 13.52
C TYR A 29 0.49 -12.20 12.38
N ILE A 30 -0.31 -12.80 11.49
CA ILE A 30 -1.10 -12.07 10.50
C ILE A 30 -2.28 -11.41 11.24
N LEU A 31 -2.42 -10.11 11.09
CA LEU A 31 -3.50 -9.34 11.69
C LEU A 31 -4.79 -9.52 10.89
N SER A 32 -5.93 -9.59 11.59
CA SER A 32 -7.26 -9.62 10.95
C SER A 32 -7.56 -8.34 10.16
N SER A 33 -6.93 -7.23 10.55
CA SER A 33 -6.99 -5.95 9.83
C SER A 33 -5.60 -5.31 9.82
N PRO A 34 -5.11 -4.85 8.67
CA PRO A 34 -3.82 -4.19 8.59
C PRO A 34 -3.76 -2.91 9.44
N ILE A 35 -2.64 -2.69 10.13
CA ILE A 35 -2.35 -1.45 10.83
C ILE A 35 -1.88 -0.45 9.79
N LYS A 36 -2.74 0.51 9.43
CA LYS A 36 -2.38 1.62 8.55
C LYS A 36 -1.39 2.54 9.25
N VAL A 37 -0.23 2.74 8.63
CA VAL A 37 0.79 3.67 9.14
C VAL A 37 0.57 5.06 8.55
N SER A 38 0.26 5.15 7.26
CA SER A 38 -0.02 6.40 6.56
C SER A 38 -0.64 6.10 5.19
N ASP A 39 -1.22 7.14 4.59
CA ASP A 39 -1.63 7.16 3.19
C ASP A 39 -0.90 8.25 2.41
N ARG A 40 -0.92 8.14 1.08
CA ARG A 40 -0.39 9.15 0.17
C ARG A 40 -1.19 9.23 -1.13
N THR A 41 -1.58 10.42 -1.51
CA THR A 41 -2.37 10.66 -2.73
C THR A 41 -1.49 10.94 -3.95
N PHE A 42 -1.88 10.42 -5.11
CA PHE A 42 -1.24 10.66 -6.40
C PHE A 42 -2.25 11.03 -7.48
N SER A 43 -1.80 11.81 -8.47
CA SER A 43 -2.63 12.22 -9.59
C SER A 43 -2.88 11.13 -10.63
N THR A 44 -2.06 10.06 -10.65
CA THR A 44 -2.17 8.97 -11.63
C THR A 44 -1.81 7.62 -11.02
N GLU A 45 -2.40 6.55 -11.57
CA GLU A 45 -2.12 5.18 -11.12
C GLU A 45 -0.64 4.85 -11.25
N LYS A 46 -0.01 5.26 -12.36
CA LYS A 46 1.40 4.99 -12.64
C LYS A 46 2.32 5.58 -11.55
N LYS A 47 1.99 6.77 -11.03
CA LYS A 47 2.73 7.39 -9.92
C LYS A 47 2.51 6.63 -8.61
N ALA A 48 1.27 6.25 -8.32
CA ALA A 48 0.91 5.45 -7.15
C ALA A 48 1.63 4.10 -7.13
N VAL A 49 1.62 3.36 -8.24
CA VAL A 49 2.29 2.05 -8.39
C VAL A 49 3.80 2.18 -8.24
N ARG A 50 4.40 3.23 -8.83
CA ARG A 50 5.85 3.48 -8.69
C ARG A 50 6.24 3.73 -7.24
N PHE A 51 5.42 4.47 -6.50
CA PHE A 51 5.64 4.70 -5.07
C PHE A 51 5.46 3.41 -4.27
N ALA A 52 4.39 2.65 -4.50
CA ALA A 52 4.13 1.38 -3.82
C ALA A 52 5.30 0.40 -3.98
N LYS A 53 5.80 0.19 -5.21
CA LYS A 53 6.98 -0.65 -5.49
C LYS A 53 8.27 -0.19 -4.80
N LYS A 54 8.35 1.08 -4.38
CA LYS A 54 9.50 1.62 -3.64
C LYS A 54 9.45 1.26 -2.15
N ILE A 55 8.27 1.09 -1.59
CA ILE A 55 8.05 0.94 -0.13
C ILE A 55 7.74 -0.50 0.30
N VAL A 56 7.13 -1.29 -0.59
CA VAL A 56 6.73 -2.69 -0.35
C VAL A 56 7.18 -3.58 -1.52
N PRO A 57 7.35 -4.91 -1.30
CA PRO A 57 7.51 -5.85 -2.39
C PRO A 57 6.25 -5.86 -3.27
N GLY A 58 6.41 -6.17 -4.56
CA GLY A 58 5.31 -6.16 -5.53
C GLY A 58 4.15 -7.08 -5.15
N GLU A 59 4.45 -8.19 -4.47
CA GLU A 59 3.49 -9.18 -3.97
C GLU A 59 2.56 -8.62 -2.89
N CYS A 60 3.00 -7.59 -2.15
CA CYS A 60 2.22 -6.95 -1.10
C CYS A 60 1.35 -5.78 -1.60
N ILE A 61 1.37 -5.48 -2.90
CA ILE A 61 0.60 -4.38 -3.49
C ILE A 61 -0.78 -4.90 -3.88
N MET A 62 -1.77 -4.58 -3.07
CA MET A 62 -3.17 -4.81 -3.39
C MET A 62 -3.70 -3.64 -4.21
N LYS A 63 -4.34 -3.92 -5.34
CA LYS A 63 -5.06 -2.92 -6.13
C LYS A 63 -6.56 -3.20 -6.01
N GLU A 64 -7.34 -2.20 -5.68
CA GLU A 64 -8.78 -2.27 -5.91
C GLU A 64 -9.06 -1.97 -7.38
N GLU A 65 -9.69 -2.92 -8.06
CA GLU A 65 -10.29 -2.69 -9.37
C GLU A 65 -11.59 -1.90 -9.19
N LYS A 66 -11.87 -1.04 -10.17
CA LYS A 66 -12.99 -0.09 -10.16
C LYS A 66 -14.28 -0.77 -10.62
#